data_AF-R2QYZ8-F1
#
_entry.id   AF-R2QYZ8-F1
#
_cell.length_a   1.000
_cell.length_b   1.000
_cell.length_c   1.000
_cell.angle_alpha   90.00
_cell.angle_beta   90.00
_cell.angle_gamma   90.00
#
_symmetry.space_group_name_H-M   'P 1'
#
loop_
_entity.id
_entity.type
_entity.pdbx_description
1 polymer ?
#
loop_
_entity_poly.entity_id
_entity_poly.type
_entity_poly.pdbx_seq_one_letter_code
_entity_poly.pdbx_strand_id
1 'polypeptide(L)'
;MTKKTGMLATVVLLAAVVFGFISYSSYKNSEEATVERLATALLEGDQAAVKRYMPSYSNKKKISNSARKTFQKQMKRLKKDQVVKLLQTEDNFSLEKGSSFFKPAQIYPSARYLVIELPKGTELQATIEAQNLSGQYVEEWNKYTFGPFLPYEYQVAYETAHPKFGSKNVKEKVDLNATDQRLTVKESSLYEGNLKFQKHLLASAVNYFDSMNEGIRDGLNVSRLVSSKEYKTTLQASFDKLKPYMESFDQEFQRITINCDSISVNNGQTKVQLDLYVDLKRSIKLVEEAGIDEALTSDKQNAIASFLYDEEQKKWLVDELDFSTYQQDPEKWEHVQSYRGESVKKAYWDKNGAEDVV
;
A
#
# COMPACT_ATOMS: atom_id res chain seq x y z
N MET A 1 -33.27 -79.11 17.54
CA MET A 1 -32.55 -78.02 18.26
C MET A 1 -33.10 -77.94 19.67
N THR A 2 -32.25 -78.12 20.69
CA THR A 2 -32.66 -77.99 22.10
C THR A 2 -32.80 -76.51 22.46
N LYS A 3 -33.77 -76.12 23.29
CA LYS A 3 -34.01 -74.71 23.70
C LYS A 3 -32.74 -73.95 24.13
N LYS A 4 -31.73 -74.64 24.66
CA LYS A 4 -30.42 -74.09 25.05
C LYS A 4 -29.53 -73.66 23.87
N THR A 5 -29.55 -74.36 22.73
CA THR A 5 -28.73 -74.00 21.55
C THR A 5 -29.32 -72.82 20.78
N GLY A 6 -30.65 -72.69 20.72
CA GLY A 6 -31.32 -71.52 20.15
C GLY A 6 -31.07 -70.23 20.95
N MET A 7 -31.13 -70.30 22.28
CA MET A 7 -30.85 -69.16 23.17
C MET A 7 -29.40 -68.68 23.07
N LEU A 8 -28.44 -69.61 22.97
CA LEU A 8 -27.02 -69.28 22.79
C LEU A 8 -26.77 -68.57 21.44
N ALA A 9 -27.42 -69.03 20.37
CA ALA A 9 -27.29 -68.41 19.05
C ALA A 9 -27.83 -66.98 19.02
N THR A 10 -28.98 -66.72 19.68
CA THR A 10 -29.54 -65.37 19.78
C THR A 10 -28.66 -64.43 20.62
N VAL A 11 -28.06 -64.93 21.70
CA VAL A 11 -27.12 -64.14 22.53
C VAL A 11 -25.85 -63.82 21.77
N VAL A 12 -25.30 -64.77 21.00
CA VAL A 12 -24.13 -64.53 20.14
C VAL A 12 -24.46 -63.54 19.03
N LEU A 13 -25.64 -63.61 18.43
CA LEU A 13 -26.08 -62.66 17.40
C LEU A 13 -26.27 -61.24 17.98
N LEU A 14 -26.89 -61.13 19.16
CA LEU A 14 -27.02 -59.86 19.89
C LEU A 14 -25.66 -59.29 20.28
N ALA A 15 -24.74 -60.13 20.76
CA ALA A 15 -23.37 -59.74 21.06
C ALA A 15 -22.65 -59.26 19.79
N ALA A 16 -22.79 -59.94 18.66
CA ALA A 16 -22.19 -59.54 17.39
C ALA A 16 -22.77 -58.20 16.86
N VAL A 17 -24.08 -57.97 17.01
CA VAL A 17 -24.71 -56.69 16.67
C VAL A 17 -24.23 -55.57 17.60
N VAL A 18 -24.16 -55.83 18.90
CA VAL A 18 -23.67 -54.85 19.90
C VAL A 18 -22.19 -54.55 19.70
N PHE A 19 -21.33 -55.57 19.51
CA PHE A 19 -19.92 -55.38 19.20
C PHE A 19 -19.72 -54.68 17.85
N GLY A 20 -20.44 -55.08 16.80
CA GLY A 20 -20.40 -54.39 15.51
C GLY A 20 -20.83 -52.93 15.62
N PHE A 21 -21.84 -52.63 16.44
CA PHE A 21 -22.32 -51.28 16.71
C PHE A 21 -21.32 -50.46 17.56
N ILE A 22 -20.69 -51.07 18.57
CA ILE A 22 -19.65 -50.44 19.39
C ILE A 22 -18.39 -50.17 18.55
N SER A 23 -17.94 -51.12 17.73
CA SER A 23 -16.78 -50.97 16.85
C SER A 23 -17.03 -49.91 15.76
N TYR A 24 -18.20 -49.94 15.11
CA TYR A 24 -18.59 -48.91 14.15
C TYR A 24 -18.73 -47.52 14.81
N SER A 25 -19.27 -47.46 16.02
CA SER A 25 -19.33 -46.21 16.80
C SER A 25 -17.96 -45.67 17.15
N SER A 26 -17.07 -46.54 17.62
CA SER A 26 -15.72 -46.20 18.04
C SER A 26 -14.93 -45.64 16.85
N TYR A 27 -15.04 -46.28 15.69
CA TYR A 27 -14.49 -45.77 14.43
C TYR A 27 -15.15 -44.45 14.00
N LYS A 28 -16.48 -44.35 14.07
CA LYS A 28 -17.21 -43.14 13.66
C LYS A 28 -16.88 -41.91 14.52
N ASN A 29 -16.50 -42.12 15.77
CA ASN A 29 -16.19 -41.07 16.73
C ASN A 29 -14.68 -40.92 16.98
N SER A 30 -13.82 -41.58 16.20
CA SER A 30 -12.38 -41.38 16.27
C SER A 30 -11.98 -39.98 15.78
N GLU A 31 -10.86 -39.50 16.30
CA GLU A 31 -10.25 -38.25 15.88
C GLU A 31 -9.87 -38.28 14.40
N GLU A 32 -9.24 -39.37 13.95
CA GLU A 32 -8.87 -39.60 12.56
C GLU A 32 -10.07 -39.56 11.60
N ALA A 33 -11.16 -40.26 11.93
CA ALA A 33 -12.37 -40.26 11.10
C ALA A 33 -13.05 -38.89 11.07
N THR A 34 -12.92 -38.11 12.15
CA THR A 34 -13.44 -36.74 12.22
C THR A 34 -12.63 -35.80 11.34
N VAL A 35 -11.31 -35.89 11.38
CA VAL A 35 -10.41 -35.12 10.51
C VAL A 35 -10.68 -35.43 9.04
N GLU A 36 -10.75 -36.71 8.67
CA GLU A 36 -11.06 -37.19 7.32
C GLU A 36 -12.38 -36.63 6.77
N ARG A 37 -13.43 -36.64 7.61
CA ARG A 37 -14.76 -36.12 7.24
C ARG A 37 -14.79 -34.61 7.16
N LEU A 38 -14.12 -33.91 8.08
CA LEU A 38 -14.00 -32.45 8.01
C LEU A 38 -13.23 -32.04 6.75
N ALA A 39 -12.12 -32.71 6.42
CA ALA A 39 -11.35 -32.46 5.21
C ALA A 39 -12.21 -32.66 3.95
N THR A 40 -12.98 -33.75 3.89
CA THR A 40 -13.92 -34.02 2.79
C THR A 40 -14.99 -32.92 2.69
N ALA A 41 -15.62 -32.54 3.81
CA ALA A 41 -16.63 -31.48 3.85
C ALA A 41 -16.08 -30.10 3.43
N LEU A 42 -14.83 -29.79 3.80
CA LEU A 42 -14.15 -28.56 3.38
C LEU A 42 -13.93 -28.56 1.85
N LEU A 43 -13.48 -29.67 1.27
CA LEU A 43 -13.27 -29.78 -0.17
C LEU A 43 -14.60 -29.75 -0.96
N GLU A 44 -15.62 -30.43 -0.47
CA GLU A 44 -16.91 -30.54 -1.17
C GLU A 44 -17.80 -29.30 -1.05
N GLY A 45 -17.57 -28.44 -0.04
CA GLY A 45 -18.44 -27.29 0.18
C GLY A 45 -19.52 -27.51 1.24
N ASP A 46 -19.55 -28.64 1.94
CA ASP A 46 -20.61 -28.97 2.91
C ASP A 46 -20.50 -28.15 4.20
N GLN A 47 -21.17 -26.99 4.22
CA GLN A 47 -21.20 -26.08 5.35
C GLN A 47 -21.85 -26.68 6.60
N ALA A 48 -22.80 -27.62 6.45
CA ALA A 48 -23.48 -28.23 7.58
C ALA A 48 -22.54 -29.21 8.30
N ALA A 49 -21.84 -30.05 7.54
CA ALA A 49 -20.81 -30.93 8.08
C ALA A 49 -19.63 -30.13 8.66
N VAL A 50 -19.16 -29.08 7.99
CA VAL A 50 -18.11 -28.19 8.52
C VAL A 50 -18.54 -27.61 9.87
N LYS A 51 -19.77 -27.10 10.00
CA LYS A 51 -20.27 -26.56 11.28
C LYS A 51 -20.43 -27.63 12.35
N ARG A 52 -20.75 -28.87 11.98
CA ARG A 52 -20.91 -29.99 12.91
C ARG A 52 -19.57 -30.41 13.53
N TYR A 53 -18.54 -30.53 12.70
CA TYR A 53 -17.20 -30.99 13.13
C TYR A 53 -16.33 -29.84 13.64
N MET A 54 -16.57 -28.61 13.19
CA MET A 54 -15.85 -27.40 13.59
C MET A 54 -16.84 -26.28 14.01
N PRO A 55 -17.42 -26.41 15.23
CA PRO A 55 -18.53 -25.56 15.66
C PRO A 55 -18.09 -24.16 16.09
N SER A 56 -16.95 -24.04 16.77
CA SER A 56 -16.42 -22.82 17.36
C SER A 56 -14.89 -22.82 17.34
N TYR A 57 -14.28 -21.68 17.66
CA TYR A 57 -12.86 -21.63 18.00
C TYR A 57 -12.60 -22.30 19.35
N SER A 58 -11.33 -22.60 19.65
CA SER A 58 -10.88 -23.16 20.94
C SER A 58 -11.22 -22.25 22.13
N ASN A 59 -11.23 -20.93 21.92
CA ASN A 59 -11.68 -19.94 22.91
C ASN A 59 -13.21 -19.81 23.03
N LYS A 60 -13.98 -20.75 22.48
CA LYS A 60 -15.46 -20.81 22.49
C LYS A 60 -16.16 -19.69 21.69
N LYS A 61 -15.43 -18.78 21.04
CA LYS A 61 -16.03 -17.80 20.13
C LYS A 61 -16.64 -18.51 18.91
N LYS A 62 -17.78 -18.02 18.44
CA LYS A 62 -18.43 -18.54 17.23
C LYS A 62 -17.60 -18.22 16.00
N ILE A 63 -17.40 -19.21 15.12
CA ILE A 63 -16.81 -18.98 13.79
C ILE A 63 -17.85 -18.34 12.88
N SER A 64 -17.51 -17.18 12.31
CA SER A 64 -18.38 -16.45 11.39
C SER A 64 -18.55 -17.21 10.06
N ASN A 65 -19.63 -16.93 9.33
CA ASN A 65 -19.85 -17.54 8.02
C ASN A 65 -18.79 -17.07 7.00
N SER A 66 -18.33 -15.82 7.09
CA SER A 66 -17.26 -15.30 6.25
C SER A 66 -15.95 -16.05 6.49
N ALA A 67 -15.52 -16.20 7.75
CA ALA A 67 -14.30 -16.93 8.10
C ALA A 67 -14.35 -18.38 7.59
N ARG A 68 -15.47 -19.09 7.78
CA ARG A 68 -15.66 -20.45 7.24
C ARG A 68 -15.55 -20.49 5.71
N LYS A 69 -16.25 -19.59 5.00
CA LYS A 69 -16.22 -19.55 3.53
C LYS A 69 -14.83 -19.24 2.99
N THR A 70 -14.13 -18.28 3.59
CA THR A 70 -12.77 -17.91 3.20
C THR A 70 -11.79 -19.06 3.40
N PHE A 71 -11.83 -19.71 4.57
CA PHE A 71 -11.00 -20.89 4.82
C PHE A 71 -11.32 -22.04 3.86
N GLN A 72 -12.61 -22.33 3.64
CA GLN A 72 -13.03 -23.39 2.73
C GLN A 72 -12.57 -23.16 1.29
N LYS A 73 -12.69 -21.93 0.77
CA LYS A 73 -12.21 -21.55 -0.57
C LYS A 73 -10.73 -21.87 -0.74
N GLN A 74 -9.94 -21.71 0.32
CA GLN A 74 -8.51 -22.01 0.33
C GLN A 74 -8.27 -23.53 0.39
N MET A 75 -9.01 -24.26 1.23
CA MET A 75 -8.90 -25.72 1.30
C MET A 75 -9.20 -26.41 -0.03
N LYS A 76 -10.13 -25.89 -0.83
CA LYS A 76 -10.43 -26.39 -2.18
C LYS A 76 -9.25 -26.34 -3.16
N ARG A 77 -8.20 -25.58 -2.86
CA ARG A 77 -6.97 -25.50 -3.66
C ARG A 77 -5.95 -26.59 -3.28
N LEU A 78 -6.19 -27.32 -2.20
CA LEU A 78 -5.30 -28.34 -1.66
C LEU A 78 -5.82 -29.75 -1.97
N LYS A 79 -4.91 -30.73 -1.93
CA LYS A 79 -5.27 -32.15 -1.93
C LYS A 79 -5.77 -32.59 -0.55
N LYS A 80 -6.58 -33.65 -0.49
CA LYS A 80 -7.20 -34.14 0.75
C LYS A 80 -6.18 -34.48 1.84
N ASP A 81 -5.09 -35.15 1.49
CA ASP A 81 -3.97 -35.49 2.38
C ASP A 81 -3.33 -34.23 3.00
N GLN A 82 -3.20 -33.15 2.22
CA GLN A 82 -2.69 -31.87 2.73
C GLN A 82 -3.66 -31.21 3.72
N VAL A 83 -4.97 -31.26 3.45
CA VAL A 83 -5.99 -30.75 4.37
C VAL A 83 -6.03 -31.56 5.66
N VAL A 84 -5.94 -32.90 5.58
CA VAL A 84 -5.87 -33.78 6.75
C VAL A 84 -4.66 -33.43 7.61
N LYS A 85 -3.47 -33.30 7.00
CA LYS A 85 -2.25 -32.93 7.71
C LYS A 85 -2.35 -31.56 8.39
N LEU A 86 -2.98 -30.57 7.72
CA LEU A 86 -3.22 -29.25 8.29
C LEU A 86 -4.11 -29.35 9.55
N LEU A 87 -5.23 -30.06 9.46
CA LEU A 87 -6.19 -30.22 10.57
C LEU A 87 -5.64 -31.02 11.76
N GLN A 88 -4.55 -31.77 11.58
CA GLN A 88 -3.85 -32.51 12.63
C GLN A 88 -2.73 -31.69 13.31
N THR A 89 -2.51 -30.45 12.89
CA THR A 89 -1.50 -29.59 13.51
C THR A 89 -1.99 -29.12 14.89
N GLU A 90 -1.47 -29.71 15.96
CA GLU A 90 -1.96 -29.53 17.35
C GLU A 90 -1.91 -28.07 17.82
N ASP A 91 -0.92 -27.29 17.38
CA ASP A 91 -0.81 -25.85 17.71
C ASP A 91 -1.93 -24.99 17.09
N ASN A 92 -2.55 -25.52 16.03
CA ASN A 92 -3.54 -24.81 15.24
C ASN A 92 -4.95 -25.32 15.53
N PHE A 93 -5.10 -26.61 15.80
CA PHE A 93 -6.39 -27.27 15.97
C PHE A 93 -6.35 -28.19 17.18
N SER A 94 -7.20 -27.91 18.16
CA SER A 94 -7.40 -28.82 19.29
C SER A 94 -8.54 -29.80 18.99
N LEU A 95 -8.30 -31.08 19.20
CA LEU A 95 -9.29 -32.14 19.03
C LEU A 95 -9.89 -32.52 20.38
N GLU A 96 -11.20 -32.47 20.50
CA GLU A 96 -11.91 -33.03 21.66
C GLU A 96 -12.61 -34.33 21.26
N LYS A 97 -12.34 -35.39 22.01
CA LYS A 97 -13.00 -36.68 21.82
C LYS A 97 -14.50 -36.55 22.02
N GLY A 98 -15.24 -37.28 21.20
CA GLY A 98 -16.68 -37.38 21.32
C GLY A 98 -17.09 -37.94 22.69
N SER A 99 -18.00 -37.26 23.39
CA SER A 99 -18.48 -37.67 24.72
C SER A 99 -19.53 -38.79 24.67
N SER A 100 -20.05 -39.15 23.49
CA SER A 100 -21.00 -40.26 23.34
C SER A 100 -21.14 -40.71 21.89
N PHE A 101 -21.86 -41.82 21.67
CA PHE A 101 -22.24 -42.32 20.34
C PHE A 101 -22.83 -41.23 19.43
N PHE A 102 -23.61 -40.28 19.99
CA PHE A 102 -24.32 -39.24 19.25
C PHE A 102 -23.54 -37.92 19.11
N LYS A 103 -22.41 -37.79 19.82
CA LYS A 103 -21.55 -36.60 19.79
C LYS A 103 -20.19 -37.01 19.20
N PRO A 104 -19.99 -36.85 17.88
CA PRO A 104 -18.69 -37.14 17.28
C PRO A 104 -17.62 -36.23 17.88
N ALA A 105 -16.35 -36.61 17.71
CA ALA A 105 -15.25 -35.72 18.05
C ALA A 105 -15.37 -34.39 17.28
N GLN A 106 -14.81 -33.34 17.87
CA GLN A 106 -14.89 -31.97 17.34
C GLN A 106 -13.50 -31.37 17.25
N ILE A 107 -13.29 -30.57 16.22
CA ILE A 107 -12.05 -29.87 15.93
C ILE A 107 -12.28 -28.40 16.21
N TYR A 108 -11.45 -27.83 17.07
CA TYR A 108 -11.54 -26.42 17.46
C TYR A 108 -10.29 -25.67 17.00
N PRO A 109 -10.40 -24.84 15.95
CA PRO A 109 -9.30 -24.00 15.52
C PRO A 109 -8.94 -22.96 16.57
N SER A 110 -7.65 -22.68 16.70
CA SER A 110 -7.14 -21.48 17.36
C SER A 110 -7.61 -20.24 16.61
N ALA A 111 -8.17 -19.27 17.32
CA ALA A 111 -8.56 -18.00 16.72
C ALA A 111 -7.31 -17.18 16.41
N ARG A 112 -7.22 -16.67 15.19
CA ARG A 112 -6.07 -15.89 14.72
C ARG A 112 -6.47 -14.49 14.31
N TYR A 113 -5.63 -13.51 14.59
CA TYR A 113 -5.89 -12.11 14.27
C TYR A 113 -4.74 -11.52 13.46
N LEU A 114 -5.12 -10.63 12.56
CA LEU A 114 -4.18 -9.77 11.85
C LEU A 114 -4.38 -8.35 12.34
N VAL A 115 -3.32 -7.75 12.87
CA VAL A 115 -3.29 -6.34 13.26
C VAL A 115 -2.49 -5.58 12.23
N ILE A 116 -3.06 -4.51 11.67
CA ILE A 116 -2.36 -3.57 10.80
C ILE A 116 -2.27 -2.24 11.54
N GLU A 117 -1.05 -1.81 11.83
CA GLU A 117 -0.72 -0.53 12.45
C GLU A 117 -0.30 0.47 11.38
N LEU A 118 -0.83 1.70 11.44
CA LEU A 118 -0.65 2.70 10.40
C LEU A 118 0.00 3.98 10.95
N PRO A 119 0.75 4.73 10.12
CA PRO A 119 1.16 6.08 10.46
C PRO A 119 -0.06 6.97 10.72
N LYS A 120 0.07 7.97 11.60
CA LYS A 120 -1.02 8.91 11.91
C LYS A 120 -1.60 9.56 10.64
N GLY A 121 -2.90 9.84 10.65
CA GLY A 121 -3.58 10.50 9.52
C GLY A 121 -3.75 9.63 8.27
N THR A 122 -3.44 8.33 8.36
CA THR A 122 -3.58 7.37 7.26
C THR A 122 -4.87 6.56 7.42
N GLU A 123 -5.64 6.46 6.35
CA GLU A 123 -6.80 5.58 6.25
C GLU A 123 -6.41 4.23 5.62
N LEU A 124 -7.17 3.17 5.93
CA LEU A 124 -6.93 1.83 5.43
C LEU A 124 -8.19 1.25 4.79
N GLN A 125 -8.04 0.80 3.55
CA GLN A 125 -8.99 -0.09 2.90
C GLN A 125 -8.31 -1.45 2.68
N ALA A 126 -8.78 -2.49 3.36
CA ALA A 126 -8.16 -3.81 3.29
C ALA A 126 -9.12 -4.86 2.73
N THR A 127 -8.55 -5.75 1.92
CA THR A 127 -9.20 -6.95 1.41
C THR A 127 -8.36 -8.17 1.79
N ILE A 128 -9.02 -9.23 2.22
CA ILE A 128 -8.36 -10.49 2.61
C ILE A 128 -8.98 -11.60 1.77
N GLU A 129 -8.17 -12.32 1.01
CA GLU A 129 -8.61 -13.30 -0.01
C GLU A 129 -9.66 -12.73 -0.98
N ALA A 130 -9.47 -11.46 -1.38
CA ALA A 130 -10.37 -10.68 -2.23
C ALA A 130 -11.77 -10.43 -1.63
N GLN A 131 -11.90 -10.44 -0.31
CA GLN A 131 -13.12 -10.03 0.40
C GLN A 131 -12.85 -8.77 1.21
N ASN A 132 -13.77 -7.80 1.10
CA ASN A 132 -13.76 -6.61 1.96
C ASN A 132 -14.12 -7.05 3.38
N LEU A 133 -13.21 -6.81 4.34
CA LEU A 133 -13.45 -7.06 5.75
C LEU A 133 -13.33 -5.75 6.51
N SER A 134 -14.31 -5.45 7.35
CA SER A 134 -14.21 -4.34 8.29
C SER A 134 -13.37 -4.79 9.50
N GLY A 135 -12.19 -4.21 9.66
CA GLY A 135 -11.39 -4.36 10.87
C GLY A 135 -11.98 -3.54 12.02
N GLN A 136 -11.72 -3.95 13.26
CA GLN A 136 -11.99 -3.13 14.43
C GLN A 136 -10.91 -2.05 14.54
N TYR A 137 -11.32 -0.79 14.46
CA TYR A 137 -10.42 0.36 14.55
C TYR A 137 -10.20 0.80 16.00
N VAL A 138 -8.96 1.11 16.36
CA VAL A 138 -8.61 1.73 17.63
C VAL A 138 -7.82 3.01 17.35
N GLU A 139 -8.47 4.15 17.58
CA GLU A 139 -7.98 5.50 17.22
C GLU A 139 -6.66 5.86 17.89
N GLU A 140 -6.54 5.63 19.20
CA GLU A 140 -5.34 5.94 20.00
C GLU A 140 -4.05 5.38 19.39
N TRP A 141 -4.14 4.22 18.73
CA TRP A 141 -3.01 3.48 18.18
C TRP A 141 -2.97 3.48 16.65
N ASN A 142 -3.93 4.13 15.99
CA ASN A 142 -4.21 4.05 14.56
C ASN A 142 -4.06 2.63 13.99
N LYS A 143 -4.73 1.65 14.64
CA LYS A 143 -4.62 0.23 14.31
C LYS A 143 -5.95 -0.38 13.93
N TYR A 144 -5.90 -1.34 13.01
CA TYR A 144 -7.04 -2.15 12.59
C TYR A 144 -6.78 -3.61 12.93
N THR A 145 -7.70 -4.23 13.66
CA THR A 145 -7.66 -5.67 13.95
C THR A 145 -8.68 -6.40 13.10
N PHE A 146 -8.22 -7.36 12.30
CA PHE A 146 -9.04 -8.23 11.48
C PHE A 146 -9.11 -9.63 12.09
N GLY A 147 -10.27 -10.27 11.95
CA GLY A 147 -10.51 -11.63 12.42
C GLY A 147 -11.68 -11.73 13.42
N PRO A 148 -11.81 -12.86 14.12
CA PRO A 148 -10.90 -14.00 14.09
C PRO A 148 -10.91 -14.77 12.75
N PHE A 149 -9.74 -15.26 12.34
CA PHE A 149 -9.52 -16.15 11.21
C PHE A 149 -9.26 -17.58 11.68
N LEU A 150 -9.40 -18.55 10.77
CA LEU A 150 -8.91 -19.91 10.99
C LEU A 150 -7.41 -19.98 10.67
N PRO A 151 -6.61 -20.84 11.34
CA PRO A 151 -5.18 -20.98 11.08
C PRO A 151 -4.91 -21.41 9.64
N TYR A 152 -4.27 -20.50 8.89
CA TYR A 152 -3.80 -20.72 7.52
C TYR A 152 -2.98 -19.51 7.06
N GLU A 153 -2.44 -19.56 5.84
CA GLU A 153 -1.82 -18.40 5.21
C GLU A 153 -2.85 -17.65 4.36
N TYR A 154 -2.93 -16.33 4.48
CA TYR A 154 -3.91 -15.51 3.75
C TYR A 154 -3.22 -14.49 2.86
N GLN A 155 -3.74 -14.30 1.65
CA GLN A 155 -3.38 -13.16 0.81
C GLN A 155 -4.12 -11.91 1.31
N VAL A 156 -3.35 -10.90 1.69
CA VAL A 156 -3.85 -9.61 2.17
C VAL A 156 -3.47 -8.57 1.14
N ALA A 157 -4.46 -7.82 0.67
CA ALA A 157 -4.26 -6.68 -0.19
C ALA A 157 -4.89 -5.45 0.47
N TYR A 158 -4.11 -4.41 0.70
CA TYR A 158 -4.59 -3.19 1.34
C TYR A 158 -4.12 -1.94 0.62
N GLU A 159 -4.98 -0.93 0.65
CA GLU A 159 -4.70 0.43 0.23
C GLU A 159 -4.55 1.30 1.48
N THR A 160 -3.40 1.95 1.61
CA THR A 160 -3.21 3.05 2.55
C THR A 160 -3.44 4.36 1.82
N ALA A 161 -4.22 5.25 2.41
CA ALA A 161 -4.48 6.58 1.86
C ALA A 161 -4.06 7.66 2.87
N HIS A 162 -3.22 8.59 2.42
CA HIS A 162 -2.77 9.73 3.22
C HIS A 162 -3.05 11.03 2.45
N PRO A 163 -3.57 12.09 3.11
CA PRO A 163 -3.93 13.33 2.42
C PRO A 163 -2.74 13.97 1.69
N LYS A 164 -1.52 13.85 2.21
CA LYS A 164 -0.32 14.44 1.62
C LYS A 164 0.37 13.57 0.57
N PHE A 165 0.31 12.25 0.71
CA PHE A 165 1.07 11.32 -0.14
C PHE A 165 0.18 10.54 -1.11
N GLY A 166 -1.13 10.79 -1.10
CA GLY A 166 -2.08 10.03 -1.89
C GLY A 166 -2.22 8.60 -1.38
N SER A 167 -2.50 7.66 -2.29
CA SER A 167 -2.75 6.27 -1.93
C SER A 167 -1.72 5.29 -2.48
N LYS A 168 -1.46 4.23 -1.72
CA LYS A 168 -0.55 3.14 -2.07
C LYS A 168 -1.21 1.80 -1.82
N ASN A 169 -1.11 0.92 -2.81
CA ASN A 169 -1.61 -0.44 -2.74
C ASN A 169 -0.47 -1.41 -2.42
N VAL A 170 -0.70 -2.31 -1.48
CA VAL A 170 0.23 -3.38 -1.09
C VAL A 170 -0.49 -4.71 -1.18
N LYS A 171 0.23 -5.74 -1.60
CA LYS A 171 -0.21 -7.14 -1.59
C LYS A 171 0.87 -7.97 -0.92
N GLU A 172 0.50 -8.70 0.11
CA GLU A 172 1.41 -9.57 0.85
C GLU A 172 0.70 -10.81 1.37
N LYS A 173 1.50 -11.85 1.64
CA LYS A 173 1.01 -13.11 2.21
C LYS A 173 1.30 -13.10 3.71
N VAL A 174 0.27 -13.32 4.51
CA VAL A 174 0.36 -13.32 5.97
C VAL A 174 0.17 -14.75 6.47
N ASP A 175 1.13 -15.26 7.23
CA ASP A 175 1.04 -16.58 7.84
C ASP A 175 0.37 -16.51 9.22
N LEU A 176 -0.88 -16.94 9.30
CA LEU A 176 -1.65 -17.04 10.55
C LEU A 176 -1.70 -18.49 11.08
N ASN A 177 -0.80 -19.39 10.68
CA ASN A 177 -0.80 -20.76 11.20
C ASN A 177 -0.56 -20.75 12.73
N ALA A 178 0.63 -20.35 13.18
CA ALA A 178 1.05 -20.52 14.58
C ALA A 178 0.62 -19.37 15.51
N THR A 179 0.64 -18.13 15.04
CA THR A 179 0.42 -16.93 15.88
C THR A 179 -0.41 -15.87 15.19
N ASP A 180 -0.91 -14.93 15.97
CA ASP A 180 -1.40 -13.66 15.45
C ASP A 180 -0.26 -12.92 14.73
N GLN A 181 -0.61 -12.12 13.73
CA GLN A 181 0.35 -11.36 12.96
C GLN A 181 0.12 -9.86 13.12
N ARG A 182 1.23 -9.11 13.13
CA ARG A 182 1.22 -7.66 13.19
C ARG A 182 2.02 -7.12 12.01
N LEU A 183 1.35 -6.31 11.19
CA LEU A 183 1.95 -5.55 10.11
C LEU A 183 2.03 -4.09 10.52
N THR A 184 3.23 -3.55 10.63
CA THR A 184 3.44 -2.13 10.91
C THR A 184 3.82 -1.44 9.61
N VAL A 185 2.91 -0.62 9.09
CA VAL A 185 3.18 0.21 7.91
C VAL A 185 4.10 1.33 8.33
N LYS A 186 5.34 1.32 7.82
CA LYS A 186 6.31 2.39 8.08
C LYS A 186 5.84 3.69 7.43
N GLU A 187 6.11 4.82 8.08
CA GLU A 187 5.81 6.14 7.52
C GLU A 187 6.48 6.37 6.17
N SER A 188 7.75 5.94 6.02
CA SER A 188 8.48 6.05 4.75
C SER A 188 7.78 5.37 3.59
N SER A 189 7.07 4.27 3.88
CA SER A 189 6.34 3.53 2.86
C SER A 189 5.17 4.32 2.25
N LEU A 190 4.74 5.43 2.86
CA LEU A 190 3.71 6.31 2.29
C LEU A 190 4.20 7.03 1.03
N TYR A 191 5.51 7.32 0.93
CA TYR A 191 6.12 8.03 -0.19
C TYR A 191 7.12 7.19 -0.98
N GLU A 192 7.87 6.29 -0.34
CA GLU A 192 8.81 5.38 -1.00
C GLU A 192 8.07 4.42 -1.95
N GLY A 193 8.48 4.40 -3.21
CA GLY A 193 7.84 3.59 -4.26
C GLY A 193 6.37 3.95 -4.54
N ASN A 194 5.86 5.07 -4.01
CA ASN A 194 4.51 5.53 -4.31
C ASN A 194 4.51 6.30 -5.64
N LEU A 195 4.24 5.57 -6.74
CA LEU A 195 4.24 6.13 -8.09
C LEU A 195 3.26 7.31 -8.26
N LYS A 196 2.12 7.33 -7.56
CA LYS A 196 1.17 8.45 -7.64
C LYS A 196 1.77 9.71 -7.03
N PHE A 197 2.40 9.57 -5.86
CA PHE A 197 3.09 10.67 -5.19
C PHE A 197 4.27 11.20 -6.02
N GLN A 198 5.12 10.31 -6.55
CA GLN A 198 6.25 10.69 -7.39
C GLN A 198 5.81 11.46 -8.64
N LYS A 199 4.72 11.02 -9.29
CA LYS A 199 4.12 11.75 -10.42
C LYS A 199 3.57 13.12 -10.03
N HIS A 200 2.98 13.26 -8.85
CA HIS A 200 2.54 14.55 -8.35
C HIS A 200 3.71 15.52 -8.13
N LEU A 201 4.82 15.06 -7.54
CA LEU A 201 6.02 15.89 -7.36
C LEU A 201 6.60 16.35 -8.71
N LEU A 202 6.70 15.44 -9.69
CA LEU A 202 7.13 15.78 -11.04
C LEU A 202 6.19 16.82 -11.68
N ALA A 203 4.88 16.62 -11.57
CA ALA A 203 3.89 17.56 -12.10
C ALA A 203 4.01 18.95 -11.45
N SER A 204 4.25 19.01 -10.14
CA SER A 204 4.50 20.27 -9.43
C SER A 204 5.74 20.99 -9.96
N ALA A 205 6.83 20.27 -10.23
CA ALA A 205 8.02 20.86 -10.84
C ALA A 205 7.76 21.37 -12.26
N VAL A 206 7.05 20.59 -13.09
CA VAL A 206 6.69 21.00 -14.46
C VAL A 206 5.81 22.26 -14.45
N ASN A 207 4.77 22.27 -13.61
CA ASN A 207 3.87 23.41 -13.47
C ASN A 207 4.60 24.67 -12.98
N TYR A 208 5.61 24.51 -12.13
CA TYR A 208 6.46 25.61 -11.70
C TYR A 208 7.20 26.23 -12.90
N PHE A 209 7.91 25.44 -13.71
CA PHE A 209 8.65 25.98 -14.86
C PHE A 209 7.73 26.53 -15.96
N ASP A 210 6.55 25.92 -16.15
CA ASP A 210 5.53 26.44 -17.07
C ASP A 210 4.99 27.80 -16.62
N SER A 211 4.57 27.92 -15.36
CA SER A 211 4.07 29.19 -14.82
C SER A 211 5.16 30.26 -14.67
N MET A 212 6.42 29.85 -14.51
CA MET A 212 7.57 30.75 -14.61
C MET A 212 7.72 31.32 -16.02
N ASN A 213 7.59 30.48 -17.06
CA ASN A 213 7.59 30.94 -18.45
C ASN A 213 6.42 31.90 -18.75
N GLU A 214 5.25 31.67 -18.17
CA GLU A 214 4.13 32.62 -18.24
C GLU A 214 4.48 33.95 -17.58
N GLY A 215 5.06 33.92 -16.36
CA GLY A 215 5.45 35.13 -15.66
C GLY A 215 6.54 35.93 -16.39
N ILE A 216 7.47 35.26 -17.07
CA ILE A 216 8.47 35.91 -17.92
C ILE A 216 7.77 36.69 -19.04
N ARG A 217 6.90 36.02 -19.81
CA ARG A 217 6.15 36.65 -20.90
C ARG A 217 5.23 37.78 -20.40
N ASP A 218 4.71 37.67 -19.19
CA ASP A 218 3.90 38.70 -18.51
C ASP A 218 4.76 39.79 -17.85
N GLY A 219 5.88 40.18 -18.46
CA GLY A 219 6.67 41.31 -17.96
C GLY A 219 7.50 41.00 -16.71
N LEU A 220 7.93 39.75 -16.52
CA LEU A 220 8.58 39.25 -15.30
C LEU A 220 7.66 39.30 -14.05
N ASN A 221 6.36 39.17 -14.27
CA ASN A 221 5.35 39.12 -13.21
C ASN A 221 5.12 37.68 -12.76
N VAL A 222 5.63 37.33 -11.58
CA VAL A 222 5.48 35.98 -11.02
C VAL A 222 4.28 35.83 -10.10
N SER A 223 3.33 36.77 -10.06
CA SER A 223 2.15 36.71 -9.18
C SER A 223 1.33 35.40 -9.32
N ARG A 224 1.29 34.84 -10.54
CA ARG A 224 0.61 33.57 -10.89
C ARG A 224 1.51 32.33 -10.84
N LEU A 225 2.78 32.48 -10.45
CA LEU A 225 3.71 31.36 -10.32
C LEU A 225 3.18 30.30 -9.34
N VAL A 226 3.24 29.05 -9.78
CA VAL A 226 2.87 27.87 -8.97
C VAL A 226 4.06 27.49 -8.10
N SER A 227 4.20 28.19 -6.97
CA SER A 227 5.25 27.96 -5.96
C SER A 227 4.74 28.31 -4.57
N SER A 228 5.56 28.07 -3.54
CA SER A 228 5.29 28.59 -2.20
C SER A 228 5.19 30.13 -2.21
N LYS A 229 4.41 30.67 -1.26
CA LYS A 229 4.16 32.11 -1.16
C LYS A 229 5.44 32.91 -0.88
N GLU A 230 6.28 32.40 0.01
CA GLU A 230 7.54 33.05 0.37
C GLU A 230 8.51 33.06 -0.81
N TYR A 231 8.66 31.91 -1.50
CA TYR A 231 9.50 31.81 -2.68
C TYR A 231 9.07 32.80 -3.77
N LYS A 232 7.77 32.83 -4.08
CA LYS A 232 7.19 33.74 -5.06
C LYS A 232 7.47 35.21 -4.73
N THR A 233 7.33 35.58 -3.46
CA THR A 233 7.56 36.96 -3.00
C THR A 233 9.03 37.35 -3.17
N THR A 234 9.94 36.46 -2.78
CA THR A 234 11.39 36.66 -2.93
C THR A 234 11.81 36.76 -4.39
N LEU A 235 11.24 35.92 -5.25
CA LEU A 235 11.52 35.94 -6.69
C LEU A 235 11.00 37.22 -7.34
N GLN A 236 9.78 37.66 -7.02
CA GLN A 236 9.24 38.93 -7.54
C GLN A 236 10.13 40.11 -7.15
N ALA A 237 10.52 40.21 -5.87
CA ALA A 237 11.42 41.25 -5.40
C ALA A 237 12.78 41.23 -6.12
N SER A 238 13.28 40.04 -6.46
CA SER A 238 14.53 39.89 -7.22
C SER A 238 14.37 40.39 -8.66
N PHE A 239 13.26 40.07 -9.32
CA PHE A 239 12.95 40.62 -10.64
C PHE A 239 12.76 42.13 -10.61
N ASP A 240 12.01 42.67 -9.66
CA ASP A 240 11.80 44.11 -9.52
C ASP A 240 13.13 44.87 -9.34
N LYS A 241 14.07 44.28 -8.60
CA LYS A 241 15.41 44.84 -8.41
C LYS A 241 16.28 44.79 -9.67
N LEU A 242 16.19 43.70 -10.44
CA LEU A 242 17.03 43.50 -11.63
C LEU A 242 16.47 44.18 -12.88
N LYS A 243 15.14 44.29 -12.99
CA LYS A 243 14.42 44.76 -14.19
C LYS A 243 14.92 46.09 -14.76
N PRO A 244 15.29 47.12 -13.95
CA PRO A 244 15.86 48.36 -14.48
C PRO A 244 17.16 48.17 -15.28
N TYR A 245 17.95 47.15 -14.93
CA TYR A 245 19.29 46.88 -15.48
C TYR A 245 19.28 45.85 -16.62
N MET A 246 18.16 45.18 -16.85
CA MET A 246 18.03 44.16 -17.90
C MET A 246 17.42 44.76 -19.17
N GLU A 247 18.02 44.49 -20.31
CA GLU A 247 17.44 44.70 -21.64
C GLU A 247 16.50 43.54 -21.99
N SER A 248 16.91 42.29 -21.74
CA SER A 248 16.09 41.12 -22.00
C SER A 248 16.35 39.96 -21.03
N PHE A 249 15.40 39.04 -20.94
CA PHE A 249 15.49 37.80 -20.18
C PHE A 249 14.90 36.63 -20.96
N ASP A 250 15.69 35.57 -21.11
CA ASP A 250 15.30 34.34 -21.79
C ASP A 250 15.34 33.14 -20.84
N GLN A 251 14.38 32.24 -21.01
CA GLN A 251 14.41 30.92 -20.41
C GLN A 251 13.91 29.86 -21.39
N GLU A 252 14.61 28.74 -21.49
CA GLU A 252 14.12 27.54 -22.18
C GLU A 252 14.33 26.26 -21.38
N PHE A 253 13.39 25.32 -21.51
CA PHE A 253 13.51 23.93 -21.03
C PHE A 253 12.64 23.00 -21.89
N GLN A 254 12.93 21.70 -21.88
CA GLN A 254 12.11 20.66 -22.52
C GLN A 254 11.93 19.44 -21.61
N ARG A 255 12.96 19.07 -20.85
CA ARG A 255 13.03 17.87 -20.04
C ARG A 255 13.16 18.20 -18.56
N ILE A 256 12.34 17.55 -17.74
CA ILE A 256 12.48 17.53 -16.28
C ILE A 256 12.54 16.07 -15.84
N THR A 257 13.43 15.72 -14.93
CA THR A 257 13.53 14.37 -14.36
C THR A 257 13.79 14.47 -12.87
N ILE A 258 13.07 13.70 -12.07
CA ILE A 258 13.30 13.61 -10.63
C ILE A 258 13.90 12.25 -10.27
N ASN A 259 14.87 12.26 -9.37
CA ASN A 259 15.41 11.04 -8.78
C ASN A 259 14.50 10.57 -7.63
N CYS A 260 13.78 9.48 -7.85
CA CYS A 260 12.82 8.97 -6.86
C CYS A 260 13.50 8.35 -5.64
N ASP A 261 14.76 7.94 -5.76
CA ASP A 261 15.55 7.37 -4.67
C ASP A 261 16.09 8.45 -3.72
N SER A 262 16.12 9.71 -4.16
CA SER A 262 16.56 10.86 -3.36
C SER A 262 15.45 11.52 -2.54
N ILE A 263 14.21 11.05 -2.66
CA ILE A 263 13.05 11.65 -1.98
C ILE A 263 13.23 11.54 -0.47
N SER A 264 13.40 12.69 0.16
CA SER A 264 13.50 12.84 1.61
C SER A 264 12.34 13.68 2.10
N VAL A 265 11.66 13.21 3.16
CA VAL A 265 10.54 13.90 3.79
C VAL A 265 10.93 14.25 5.21
N ASN A 266 10.72 15.50 5.60
CA ASN A 266 11.01 15.91 6.98
C ASN A 266 10.03 15.26 7.99
N ASN A 267 10.43 15.20 9.26
CA ASN A 267 9.59 14.62 10.33
C ASN A 267 8.21 15.28 10.47
N GLY A 268 8.07 16.55 10.07
CA GLY A 268 6.79 17.27 10.09
C GLY A 268 5.87 16.93 8.92
N GLN A 269 6.34 16.17 7.91
CA GLN A 269 5.64 15.93 6.65
C GLN A 269 5.14 17.22 5.98
N THR A 270 5.94 18.27 6.07
CA THR A 270 5.64 19.58 5.48
C THR A 270 6.60 19.90 4.34
N LYS A 271 7.79 19.29 4.32
CA LYS A 271 8.83 19.54 3.33
C LYS A 271 9.31 18.22 2.71
N VAL A 272 9.42 18.23 1.39
CA VAL A 272 10.03 17.17 0.59
C VAL A 272 11.27 17.74 -0.09
N GLN A 273 12.36 16.98 -0.13
CA GLN A 273 13.55 17.30 -0.91
C GLN A 273 13.89 16.16 -1.84
N LEU A 274 14.37 16.47 -3.04
CA LEU A 274 14.82 15.50 -4.02
C LEU A 274 15.80 16.13 -5.01
N ASP A 275 16.58 15.28 -5.67
CA ASP A 275 17.40 15.66 -6.81
C ASP A 275 16.53 15.81 -8.07
N LEU A 276 16.68 16.95 -8.74
CA LEU A 276 15.95 17.32 -9.93
C LEU A 276 16.94 17.68 -11.04
N TYR A 277 16.75 17.03 -12.19
CA TYR A 277 17.35 17.43 -13.44
C TYR A 277 16.36 18.24 -14.26
N VAL A 278 16.83 19.34 -14.85
CA VAL A 278 16.12 20.12 -15.87
C VAL A 278 17.13 20.56 -16.93
N ASP A 279 16.81 20.46 -18.22
CA ASP A 279 17.65 20.99 -19.30
C ASP A 279 17.48 22.52 -19.46
N LEU A 280 17.61 23.23 -18.36
CA LEU A 280 17.33 24.65 -18.24
C LEU A 280 18.46 25.47 -18.84
N LYS A 281 18.09 26.40 -19.74
CA LYS A 281 18.98 27.47 -20.19
C LYS A 281 18.35 28.81 -19.90
N ARG A 282 19.18 29.74 -19.45
CA ARG A 282 18.79 31.13 -19.17
C ARG A 282 19.80 32.09 -19.77
N SER A 283 19.32 33.23 -20.25
CA SER A 283 20.16 34.33 -20.71
C SER A 283 19.60 35.65 -20.19
N ILE A 284 20.49 36.54 -19.77
CA ILE A 284 20.15 37.91 -19.37
C ILE A 284 21.01 38.86 -20.17
N LYS A 285 20.39 39.75 -20.94
CA LYS A 285 21.08 40.87 -21.56
C LYS A 285 20.93 42.10 -20.67
N LEU A 286 22.03 42.78 -20.34
CA LEU A 286 22.01 43.99 -19.53
C LEU A 286 21.95 45.23 -20.43
N VAL A 287 21.42 46.34 -19.91
CA VAL A 287 21.44 47.63 -20.61
C VAL A 287 22.90 48.10 -20.78
N GLU A 288 23.27 48.65 -21.93
CA GLU A 288 24.66 49.09 -22.27
C GLU A 288 25.34 49.93 -21.16
N GLU A 289 24.60 50.76 -20.43
CA GLU A 289 25.11 51.57 -19.30
C GLU A 289 25.64 50.72 -18.11
N ALA A 290 25.39 49.41 -18.10
CA ALA A 290 25.92 48.47 -17.11
C ALA A 290 27.37 48.02 -17.40
N GLY A 291 27.94 48.38 -18.56
CA GLY A 291 29.34 48.09 -18.91
C GLY A 291 29.64 46.62 -19.21
N ILE A 292 28.61 45.82 -19.49
CA ILE A 292 28.71 44.41 -19.89
C ILE A 292 27.92 44.23 -21.19
N ASP A 293 28.62 44.10 -22.31
CA ASP A 293 28.01 44.01 -23.64
C ASP A 293 27.55 42.59 -24.00
N GLU A 294 28.08 41.57 -23.30
CA GLU A 294 27.75 40.16 -23.52
C GLU A 294 26.60 39.69 -22.62
N ALA A 295 25.70 38.86 -23.18
CA ALA A 295 24.63 38.27 -22.40
C ALA A 295 25.17 37.30 -21.35
N LEU A 296 24.66 37.40 -20.12
CA LEU A 296 24.98 36.48 -19.04
C LEU A 296 24.18 35.19 -19.23
N THR A 297 24.85 34.13 -19.69
CA THR A 297 24.23 32.83 -19.94
C THR A 297 24.47 31.85 -18.80
N SER A 298 23.47 31.00 -18.54
CA SER A 298 23.53 29.92 -17.57
C SER A 298 22.88 28.67 -18.15
N ASP A 299 23.57 27.54 -18.08
CA ASP A 299 23.15 26.22 -18.59
C ASP A 299 23.04 25.17 -17.46
N LYS A 300 22.73 25.63 -16.24
CA LYS A 300 22.63 24.75 -15.07
C LYS A 300 21.54 23.71 -15.24
N GLN A 301 21.90 22.44 -15.01
CA GLN A 301 20.99 21.32 -15.28
C GLN A 301 20.48 20.59 -14.05
N ASN A 302 21.21 20.70 -12.93
CA ASN A 302 20.98 19.91 -11.73
C ASN A 302 20.61 20.82 -10.57
N ALA A 303 19.60 20.42 -9.80
CA ALA A 303 19.15 21.13 -8.62
C ALA A 303 18.76 20.16 -7.51
N ILE A 304 18.91 20.61 -6.26
CA ILE A 304 18.13 20.07 -5.15
C ILE A 304 16.83 20.86 -5.11
N ALA A 305 15.73 20.18 -5.37
CA ALA A 305 14.40 20.77 -5.32
C ALA A 305 13.79 20.55 -3.93
N SER A 306 13.35 21.63 -3.31
CA SER A 306 12.53 21.57 -2.10
C SER A 306 11.07 21.87 -2.44
N PHE A 307 10.17 21.08 -1.89
CA PHE A 307 8.73 21.27 -2.00
C PHE A 307 8.12 21.48 -0.62
N LEU A 308 7.18 22.41 -0.53
CA LEU A 308 6.38 22.66 0.66
C LEU A 308 4.95 22.19 0.40
N TYR A 309 4.34 21.51 1.37
CA TYR A 309 2.93 21.13 1.29
C TYR A 309 2.04 22.33 1.65
N ASP A 310 1.21 22.74 0.70
CA ASP A 310 0.18 23.77 0.89
C ASP A 310 -1.10 23.10 1.42
N GLU A 311 -1.44 23.38 2.68
CA GLU A 311 -2.58 22.77 3.37
C GLU A 311 -3.94 23.26 2.80
N GLU A 312 -4.01 24.48 2.27
CA GLU A 312 -5.24 25.05 1.72
C GLU A 312 -5.60 24.42 0.37
N GLN A 313 -4.62 24.35 -0.53
CA GLN A 313 -4.76 23.80 -1.88
C GLN A 313 -4.57 22.28 -1.92
N LYS A 314 -4.06 21.68 -0.84
CA LYS A 314 -3.74 20.25 -0.72
C LYS A 314 -2.78 19.77 -1.80
N LYS A 315 -1.70 20.53 -2.02
CA LYS A 315 -0.72 20.28 -3.10
C LYS A 315 0.70 20.53 -2.61
N TRP A 316 1.65 19.81 -3.18
CA TRP A 316 3.07 20.11 -3.03
C TRP A 316 3.47 21.19 -4.02
N LEU A 317 4.07 22.27 -3.53
CA LEU A 317 4.51 23.40 -4.32
C LEU A 317 6.03 23.52 -4.25
N VAL A 318 6.68 23.91 -5.35
CA VAL A 318 8.12 24.23 -5.33
C VAL A 318 8.33 25.39 -4.36
N ASP A 319 9.26 25.20 -3.43
CA ASP A 319 9.63 26.17 -2.39
C ASP A 319 11.05 26.69 -2.60
N GLU A 320 11.94 25.87 -3.16
CA GLU A 320 13.32 26.26 -3.46
C GLU A 320 13.89 25.37 -4.57
N LEU A 321 14.76 25.95 -5.38
CA LEU A 321 15.60 25.23 -6.34
C LEU A 321 17.04 25.69 -6.14
N ASP A 322 17.84 24.86 -5.48
CA ASP A 322 19.27 25.12 -5.33
C ASP A 322 20.03 24.47 -6.48
N PHE A 323 20.57 25.30 -7.38
CA PHE A 323 21.42 24.87 -8.49
C PHE A 323 22.92 24.99 -8.19
N SER A 324 23.31 25.21 -6.93
CA SER A 324 24.71 25.33 -6.49
C SER A 324 25.20 24.02 -5.86
N THR A 325 24.80 22.91 -6.47
CA THR A 325 25.03 21.55 -5.96
C THR A 325 26.24 20.91 -6.63
N TYR A 326 26.67 19.75 -6.12
CA TYR A 326 27.67 18.92 -6.77
C TYR A 326 27.15 18.36 -8.11
N GLN A 327 28.05 17.91 -8.99
CA GLN A 327 27.66 17.36 -10.29
C GLN A 327 26.82 16.08 -10.09
N GLN A 328 25.51 16.17 -10.30
CA GLN A 328 24.62 15.02 -10.39
C GLN A 328 24.72 14.40 -11.80
N ASP A 329 24.57 13.09 -11.88
CA ASP A 329 24.61 12.32 -13.12
C ASP A 329 23.26 11.60 -13.32
N PRO A 330 22.28 12.25 -13.99
CA PRO A 330 20.94 11.71 -14.18
C PRO A 330 20.90 10.39 -14.93
N GLU A 331 21.93 10.07 -15.71
CA GLU A 331 22.01 8.81 -16.46
C GLU A 331 22.28 7.61 -15.54
N LYS A 332 22.76 7.86 -14.31
CA LYS A 332 23.01 6.83 -13.28
C LYS A 332 21.85 6.65 -12.30
N TRP A 333 20.78 7.42 -12.42
CA TRP A 333 19.62 7.28 -11.52
C TRP A 333 18.83 6.01 -11.87
N GLU A 334 18.58 5.16 -10.88
CA GLU A 334 17.90 3.87 -11.07
C GLU A 334 16.38 4.05 -11.19
N HIS A 335 15.77 4.78 -10.24
CA HIS A 335 14.33 5.04 -10.26
C HIS A 335 14.04 6.51 -10.55
N VAL A 336 13.46 6.78 -11.72
CA VAL A 336 13.15 8.15 -12.15
C VAL A 336 11.69 8.32 -12.57
N GLN A 337 11.19 9.54 -12.44
CA GLN A 337 10.03 10.03 -13.18
C GLN A 337 10.47 11.19 -14.06
N SER A 338 10.11 11.15 -15.34
CA SER A 338 10.53 12.15 -16.32
C SER A 338 9.35 12.74 -17.07
N TYR A 339 9.49 14.03 -17.36
CA TYR A 339 8.66 14.78 -18.30
C TYR A 339 9.52 15.20 -19.49
N ARG A 340 8.98 15.11 -20.70
CA ARG A 340 9.56 15.70 -21.90
C ARG A 340 8.45 16.37 -22.70
N GLY A 341 8.56 17.68 -22.90
CA GLY A 341 7.65 18.44 -23.76
C GLY A 341 7.78 18.05 -25.22
N GLU A 342 6.69 18.14 -25.97
CA GLU A 342 6.66 17.88 -27.42
C GLU A 342 7.61 18.81 -28.18
N SER A 343 7.74 20.05 -27.71
CA SER A 343 8.69 21.05 -28.18
C SER A 343 9.46 21.68 -27.00
N VAL A 344 10.56 22.36 -27.32
CA VAL A 344 11.28 23.19 -26.35
C VAL A 344 10.38 24.34 -25.94
N LYS A 345 10.14 24.49 -24.64
CA LYS A 345 9.32 25.55 -24.07
C LYS A 345 10.20 26.76 -23.80
N LYS A 346 9.96 27.85 -24.54
CA LYS A 346 10.74 29.09 -24.47
C LYS A 346 9.90 30.25 -23.95
N ALA A 347 10.49 31.10 -23.12
CA ALA A 347 9.91 32.37 -22.73
C ALA A 347 10.95 33.47 -22.88
N TYR A 348 10.49 34.60 -23.41
CA TYR A 348 11.29 35.78 -23.66
C TYR A 348 10.58 36.99 -23.08
N TRP A 349 11.35 37.87 -22.47
CA TRP A 349 10.93 39.19 -22.05
C TRP A 349 11.93 40.22 -22.55
N ASP A 350 11.41 41.36 -23.03
CA ASP A 350 12.20 42.51 -23.48
C ASP A 350 11.71 43.80 -22.79
N LYS A 351 12.65 44.68 -22.46
CA LYS A 351 12.39 45.94 -21.74
C LYS A 351 11.55 46.93 -22.55
N ASN A 352 11.74 46.96 -23.87
CA ASN A 352 11.05 47.88 -24.77
C ASN A 352 9.75 47.29 -25.32
N GLY A 353 9.47 46.03 -24.99
CA GLY A 353 8.36 45.26 -25.54
C GLY A 353 8.65 44.88 -26.99
N ALA A 354 9.03 43.63 -27.23
CA ALA A 354 9.11 43.12 -28.59
C ALA A 354 7.70 42.76 -29.09
N GLU A 355 7.37 43.25 -30.28
CA GLU A 355 6.30 42.74 -31.14
C GLU A 355 6.36 41.21 -31.22
N ASP A 356 5.19 40.56 -31.16
CA ASP A 356 5.02 39.10 -31.16
C ASP A 356 5.99 38.39 -32.12
N VAL A 357 6.96 37.65 -31.56
CA VAL A 357 7.70 36.64 -32.33
C VAL A 357 6.92 35.34 -32.22
N VAL A 358 6.15 35.06 -33.28
CA VAL A 358 5.30 33.86 -33.50
C VAL A 358 6.13 32.59 -33.62
#